data_AF-A0A9W8NGL4-F1
#
_entry.id   AF-A0A9W8NGL4-F1
#
_cell.length_a   1.000
_cell.length_b   1.000
_cell.length_c   1.000
_cell.angle_alpha   90.00
_cell.angle_beta   90.00
_cell.angle_gamma   90.00
#
_symmetry.space_group_name_H-M   'P 1'
#
loop_
_entity.id
_entity.type
_entity.pdbx_description
1 polymer ?
#
loop_
_entity_poly.entity_id
_entity_poly.type
_entity_poly.pdbx_seq_one_letter_code
_entity_poly.pdbx_strand_id
1 'polypeptide(L)'
;MSEHPSAKRIVVIATEIAGGASGKAHASVASWAAPPCLATLSWQLHTELATEHSGADRYGFRRVRSVYCEIDLDDAPGEDPPATITPSSKTQAQTTEPVPKLIDTGRVTACNLRGNGPEGSAQLHPYWYTKTLAQEAEAKGASIIFGSVTKINYSNDGKAVQSVLYTAKGSEIVNELLADYVVVAAGPWSKTILPKIPIGSARNNTLLLEVPSTETLPELVSFNNKIPGSWFPRVKIYPRPDNTVYITAGTDAEAPPLPASSDQVEVDKEVCARIRRAAEYVSSLLHDRKVIAEQAAYRPVVTIEGRDRAVGPLLGPTAIAGLIVATGHDNWGIQNSPSTGKIVSCTKPKAEGDVHRSRHSKQRTGVRPAIPQTTRDRDQGTAKILGGPEMEHSIRAFPTQEPNMALGSHAPREIQNWPTKAPSGLAFEIEDGRRSKTGPLAICLEPISRLDLDRTPGSSISSRAGRAELARPPKSKRATSILLSAAPWSDRRF
;
A
#
# COMPACT_ATOMS: atom_id res chain seq x y z
N MET A 1 28.63 37.97 -4.04
CA MET A 1 28.04 37.02 -3.05
C MET A 1 27.31 35.97 -3.85
N SER A 2 27.86 34.76 -3.90
CA SER A 2 27.28 33.63 -4.61
C SER A 2 25.91 33.29 -4.00
N GLU A 3 24.86 33.32 -4.82
CA GLU A 3 23.58 32.73 -4.48
C GLU A 3 23.81 31.23 -4.21
N HIS A 4 23.81 30.85 -2.94
CA HIS A 4 23.68 29.45 -2.58
C HIS A 4 22.34 28.96 -3.14
N PRO A 5 22.30 27.86 -3.91
CA PRO A 5 21.02 27.23 -4.25
C PRO A 5 20.30 26.94 -2.93
N SER A 6 19.11 27.51 -2.78
CA SER A 6 18.30 27.42 -1.56
C SER A 6 18.14 25.96 -1.16
N ALA A 7 18.80 25.58 -0.06
CA ALA A 7 18.75 24.22 0.46
C ALA A 7 17.27 23.83 0.69
N LYS A 8 16.82 22.76 0.01
CA LYS A 8 15.48 22.21 0.20
C LYS A 8 15.36 21.76 1.65
N ARG A 9 14.50 22.40 2.43
CA ARG A 9 14.24 21.99 3.81
C ARG A 9 13.15 20.91 3.81
N ILE A 10 13.46 19.71 4.29
CA ILE A 10 12.48 18.64 4.48
C ILE A 10 12.10 18.58 5.95
N VAL A 11 10.81 18.68 6.27
CA VAL A 11 10.30 18.55 7.63
C VAL A 11 9.27 17.42 7.69
N VAL A 12 9.45 16.48 8.60
CA VAL A 12 8.47 15.43 8.88
C VAL A 12 7.78 15.77 10.19
N ILE A 13 6.46 15.88 10.19
CA ILE A 13 5.67 16.07 11.41
C ILE A 13 4.92 14.76 11.69
N ALA A 14 5.19 14.16 12.86
CA ALA A 14 4.56 12.90 13.26
C ALA A 14 4.38 12.83 14.78
N THR A 15 3.35 12.14 15.25
CA THR A 15 3.16 11.91 16.70
C THR A 15 4.23 10.98 17.28
N GLU A 16 4.60 9.97 16.49
CA GLU A 16 5.69 9.03 16.76
C GLU A 16 6.18 8.40 15.45
N ILE A 17 7.48 8.11 15.35
CA ILE A 17 8.00 7.27 14.26
C ILE A 17 7.65 5.81 14.53
N ALA A 18 6.94 5.21 13.58
CA ALA A 18 6.45 3.83 13.63
C ALA A 18 5.37 3.57 14.71
N GLY A 19 4.66 4.59 15.22
CA GLY A 19 3.61 4.41 16.23
C GLY A 19 2.32 3.73 15.71
N GLY A 20 2.06 3.85 14.39
CA GLY A 20 0.88 3.27 13.74
C GLY A 20 1.13 1.87 13.15
N ALA A 21 0.38 1.55 12.08
CA ALA A 21 0.56 0.29 11.35
C ALA A 21 1.99 0.09 10.82
N SER A 22 2.75 1.15 10.59
CA SER A 22 4.15 1.08 10.13
C SER A 22 5.12 0.44 11.14
N GLY A 23 4.84 0.44 12.44
CA GLY A 23 5.63 -0.31 13.42
C GLY A 23 5.07 -1.66 13.79
N LYS A 24 3.75 -1.82 13.64
CA LYS A 24 2.98 -2.99 14.11
C LYS A 24 2.60 -3.98 13.01
N ALA A 25 2.97 -3.71 11.76
CA ALA A 25 2.64 -4.58 10.63
C ALA A 25 3.36 -5.94 10.72
N HIS A 26 2.92 -6.86 9.87
CA HIS A 26 3.57 -8.15 9.67
C HIS A 26 4.84 -8.06 8.81
N ALA A 27 4.89 -7.06 7.93
CA ALA A 27 6.01 -6.70 7.04
C ALA A 27 6.53 -7.82 6.12
N SER A 28 5.62 -8.52 5.45
CA SER A 28 5.96 -9.31 4.26
C SER A 28 6.30 -8.36 3.11
N VAL A 29 7.39 -8.67 2.43
CA VAL A 29 7.82 -8.02 1.20
C VAL A 29 7.78 -9.07 0.09
N ALA A 30 7.16 -8.75 -1.05
CA ALA A 30 6.96 -9.74 -2.11
C ALA A 30 6.91 -9.12 -3.51
N SER A 31 7.50 -9.80 -4.50
CA SER A 31 7.41 -9.38 -5.90
C SER A 31 5.99 -9.49 -6.48
N TRP A 32 5.15 -10.32 -5.87
CA TRP A 32 3.76 -10.59 -6.25
C TRP A 32 2.73 -9.82 -5.40
N ALA A 33 3.17 -8.85 -4.60
CA ALA A 33 2.28 -8.07 -3.73
C ALA A 33 1.25 -7.24 -4.52
N ALA A 34 0.28 -6.67 -3.81
CA ALA A 34 -0.69 -5.73 -4.38
C ALA A 34 -0.35 -4.26 -4.00
N PRO A 35 -0.67 -3.28 -4.87
CA PRO A 35 -1.10 -3.47 -6.25
C PRO A 35 0.09 -3.93 -7.13
N PRO A 36 -0.14 -4.74 -8.19
CA PRO A 36 0.93 -5.20 -9.07
C PRO A 36 1.73 -4.05 -9.71
N CYS A 37 1.09 -2.89 -9.94
CA CYS A 37 1.73 -1.71 -10.52
C CYS A 37 2.83 -1.09 -9.62
N LEU A 38 2.85 -1.39 -8.32
CA LEU A 38 3.90 -0.95 -7.40
C LEU A 38 4.81 -2.10 -6.95
N ALA A 39 4.35 -3.34 -7.05
CA ALA A 39 5.02 -4.49 -6.43
C ALA A 39 6.45 -4.71 -6.94
N THR A 40 6.67 -4.68 -8.26
CA THR A 40 7.99 -4.89 -8.87
C THR A 40 9.00 -3.83 -8.43
N LEU A 41 8.63 -2.55 -8.53
CA LEU A 41 9.50 -1.45 -8.11
C LEU A 41 9.78 -1.51 -6.61
N SER A 42 8.75 -1.81 -5.80
CA SER A 42 8.88 -1.92 -4.36
C SER A 42 9.84 -3.05 -3.95
N TRP A 43 9.73 -4.20 -4.61
CA TRP A 43 10.60 -5.35 -4.38
C TRP A 43 12.08 -5.05 -4.65
N GLN A 44 12.35 -4.38 -5.77
CA GLN A 44 13.69 -3.92 -6.15
C GLN A 44 14.24 -2.94 -5.10
N LEU A 45 13.48 -1.89 -4.78
CA LEU A 45 13.90 -0.86 -3.83
C LEU A 45 14.12 -1.41 -2.41
N HIS A 46 13.32 -2.38 -1.95
CA HIS A 46 13.58 -3.04 -0.66
C HIS A 46 14.92 -3.77 -0.66
N THR A 47 15.27 -4.43 -1.76
CA THR A 47 16.56 -5.12 -1.91
C THR A 47 17.73 -4.13 -1.96
N GLU A 48 17.57 -3.01 -2.68
CA GLU A 48 18.55 -1.92 -2.74
C GLU A 48 18.77 -1.27 -1.38
N LEU A 49 17.69 -0.88 -0.69
CA LEU A 49 17.75 -0.27 0.64
C LEU A 49 18.39 -1.21 1.67
N ALA A 50 18.06 -2.51 1.62
CA ALA A 50 18.68 -3.50 2.49
C ALA A 50 20.18 -3.64 2.25
N THR A 51 20.63 -3.48 1.00
CA THR A 51 22.06 -3.50 0.68
C THR A 51 22.74 -2.20 1.13
N GLU A 52 22.18 -1.04 0.78
CA GLU A 52 22.75 0.29 1.09
C GLU A 52 22.84 0.53 2.60
N HIS A 53 21.81 0.12 3.35
CA HIS A 53 21.66 0.47 4.76
C HIS A 53 21.81 -0.73 5.70
N SER A 54 22.52 -1.79 5.29
CA SER A 54 22.78 -2.97 6.14
C SER A 54 21.48 -3.55 6.76
N GLY A 55 20.46 -3.73 5.92
CA GLY A 55 19.10 -4.04 6.35
C GLY A 55 18.93 -5.41 6.98
N ALA A 56 19.80 -6.37 6.67
CA ALA A 56 19.84 -7.66 7.35
C ALA A 56 20.08 -7.47 8.86
N ASP A 57 21.06 -6.66 9.22
CA ASP A 57 21.45 -6.43 10.61
C ASP A 57 20.55 -5.40 11.30
N ARG A 58 20.25 -4.29 10.62
CA ARG A 58 19.54 -3.16 11.24
C ARG A 58 18.05 -3.36 11.38
N TYR A 59 17.44 -4.12 10.47
CA TYR A 59 15.99 -4.34 10.48
C TYR A 59 15.58 -5.73 10.02
N GLY A 60 16.47 -6.72 10.08
CA GLY A 60 16.13 -8.12 9.89
C GLY A 60 15.64 -8.49 8.50
N PHE A 61 16.01 -7.71 7.47
CA PHE A 61 15.66 -8.01 6.09
C PHE A 61 16.27 -9.33 5.65
N ARG A 62 15.43 -10.28 5.27
CA ARG A 62 15.86 -11.60 4.79
C ARG A 62 14.88 -12.16 3.77
N ARG A 63 15.41 -12.89 2.78
CA ARG A 63 14.60 -13.71 1.89
C ARG A 63 13.96 -14.84 2.69
N VAL A 64 12.70 -15.12 2.41
CA VAL A 64 11.92 -16.12 3.15
C VAL A 64 10.99 -16.85 2.20
N ARG A 65 10.75 -18.12 2.49
CA ARG A 65 9.70 -18.89 1.83
C ARG A 65 8.35 -18.34 2.29
N SER A 66 7.40 -18.16 1.37
CA SER A 66 6.01 -17.87 1.69
C SER A 66 5.12 -19.01 1.24
N VAL A 67 4.26 -19.48 2.14
CA VAL A 67 3.33 -20.55 1.86
C VAL A 67 1.92 -20.18 2.26
N TYR A 68 1.00 -20.80 1.55
CA TYR A 68 -0.40 -20.84 1.86
C TYR A 68 -0.74 -22.27 2.31
N CYS A 69 -1.15 -22.44 3.56
CA CYS A 69 -1.60 -23.74 4.06
C CYS A 69 -3.12 -23.73 4.33
N GLU A 70 -3.74 -24.87 4.10
CA GLU A 70 -5.12 -25.18 4.45
C GLU A 70 -5.14 -26.12 5.64
N ILE A 71 -6.02 -25.85 6.60
CA ILE A 71 -6.14 -26.66 7.82
C ILE A 71 -7.31 -27.62 7.76
N ASP A 72 -7.15 -28.73 8.47
CA ASP A 72 -8.25 -29.63 8.81
C ASP A 72 -9.06 -29.04 9.98
N LEU A 73 -10.34 -28.83 9.73
CA LEU A 73 -11.32 -28.33 10.70
C LEU A 73 -12.49 -29.32 10.88
N ASP A 74 -12.39 -30.54 10.34
CA ASP A 74 -13.48 -31.52 10.37
C ASP A 74 -13.79 -31.98 11.81
N ASP A 75 -12.79 -32.02 12.69
CA ASP A 75 -12.95 -32.29 14.14
C ASP A 75 -13.30 -31.03 14.97
N ALA A 76 -13.56 -29.89 14.31
CA ALA A 76 -13.83 -28.60 14.96
C ALA A 76 -15.15 -27.94 14.51
N PRO A 77 -16.31 -28.63 14.55
CA PRO A 77 -17.59 -27.98 14.29
C PRO A 77 -17.99 -27.11 15.50
N GLY A 78 -18.07 -25.79 15.30
CA GLY A 78 -18.61 -24.87 16.31
C GLY A 78 -18.00 -23.46 16.32
N GLU A 79 -18.56 -22.60 17.18
CA GLU A 79 -18.06 -21.25 17.48
C GLU A 79 -16.83 -21.26 18.41
N ASP A 80 -16.48 -22.42 18.98
CA ASP A 80 -15.35 -22.63 19.87
C ASP A 80 -14.39 -23.72 19.39
N PRO A 81 -13.10 -23.65 19.76
CA PRO A 81 -12.15 -24.71 19.47
C PRO A 81 -12.49 -26.00 20.24
N PRO A 82 -12.12 -27.17 19.71
CA PRO A 82 -12.29 -28.42 20.42
C PRO A 82 -11.52 -28.40 21.76
N ALA A 83 -12.14 -28.93 22.82
CA ALA A 83 -11.57 -28.98 24.18
C ALA A 83 -10.29 -29.85 24.26
N THR A 84 -10.03 -30.66 23.26
CA THR A 84 -8.82 -31.47 23.16
C THR A 84 -8.28 -31.40 21.73
N ILE A 85 -7.00 -31.03 21.61
CA ILE A 85 -6.29 -30.90 20.34
C ILE A 85 -5.81 -32.29 19.92
N THR A 86 -6.69 -33.14 19.36
CA THR A 86 -6.30 -34.46 18.80
C THR A 86 -5.87 -34.33 17.34
N PRO A 87 -4.69 -34.80 16.92
CA PRO A 87 -4.27 -34.77 15.52
C PRO A 87 -5.30 -35.49 14.64
N SER A 88 -5.69 -34.87 13.52
CA SER A 88 -6.57 -35.54 12.56
C SER A 88 -5.82 -36.74 11.97
N SER A 89 -6.40 -37.92 12.09
CA SER A 89 -5.89 -39.16 11.49
C SER A 89 -6.42 -39.36 10.06
N LYS A 90 -7.10 -38.37 9.49
CA LYS A 90 -7.82 -38.49 8.23
C LYS A 90 -7.27 -37.45 7.26
N THR A 91 -6.81 -37.94 6.11
CA THR A 91 -6.32 -37.18 4.94
C THR A 91 -4.80 -37.01 4.90
N GLN A 92 -4.16 -37.67 3.92
CA GLN A 92 -2.80 -37.32 3.49
C GLN A 92 -2.84 -35.92 2.89
N ALA A 93 -2.04 -35.00 3.44
CA ALA A 93 -1.99 -33.63 2.97
C ALA A 93 -1.60 -33.57 1.48
N GLN A 94 -2.46 -32.97 0.64
CA GLN A 94 -2.15 -32.69 -0.77
C GLN A 94 -1.22 -31.47 -0.82
N THR A 95 0.04 -31.72 -0.50
CA THR A 95 1.07 -30.69 -0.37
C THR A 95 1.98 -30.70 -1.59
N THR A 96 2.17 -29.53 -2.20
CA THR A 96 3.22 -29.33 -3.22
C THR A 96 4.54 -28.90 -2.58
N GLU A 97 4.48 -28.45 -1.33
CA GLU A 97 5.60 -27.93 -0.55
C GLU A 97 5.64 -28.55 0.85
N PRO A 98 6.83 -28.74 1.46
CA PRO A 98 6.94 -29.17 2.85
C PRO A 98 6.20 -28.21 3.79
N VAL A 99 5.41 -28.78 4.71
CA VAL A 99 4.75 -28.01 5.77
C VAL A 99 5.84 -27.32 6.62
N PRO A 100 5.72 -26.00 6.89
CA PRO A 100 6.65 -25.28 7.76
C PRO A 100 6.85 -25.99 9.09
N LYS A 101 8.10 -26.06 9.58
CA LYS A 101 8.44 -26.71 10.87
C LYS A 101 7.62 -26.15 12.04
N LEU A 102 7.22 -24.88 11.94
CA LEU A 102 6.38 -24.23 12.95
C LEU A 102 4.97 -24.82 13.03
N ILE A 103 4.47 -25.48 11.99
CA ILE A 103 3.07 -25.92 11.90
C ILE A 103 3.03 -27.45 12.04
N ASP A 104 2.09 -27.94 12.85
CA ASP A 104 1.91 -29.37 13.04
C ASP A 104 1.38 -30.00 11.74
N THR A 105 2.14 -30.91 11.14
CA THR A 105 1.79 -31.51 9.84
C THR A 105 0.44 -32.23 9.86
N GLY A 106 0.05 -32.83 10.98
CA GLY A 106 -1.25 -33.49 11.17
C GLY A 106 -2.46 -32.53 11.26
N ARG A 107 -2.24 -31.22 11.11
CA ARG A 107 -3.29 -30.19 11.07
C ARG A 107 -3.52 -29.61 9.68
N VAL A 108 -2.70 -29.98 8.70
CA VAL A 108 -2.67 -29.35 7.39
C VAL A 108 -3.20 -30.32 6.32
N THR A 109 -4.22 -29.89 5.57
CA THR A 109 -4.77 -30.67 4.45
C THR A 109 -4.08 -30.34 3.13
N ALA A 110 -3.57 -29.12 2.98
CA ALA A 110 -2.77 -28.72 1.84
C ALA A 110 -1.76 -27.64 2.24
N CYS A 111 -0.60 -27.59 1.60
CA CYS A 111 0.28 -26.44 1.71
C CYS A 111 1.02 -26.21 0.38
N ASN A 112 0.94 -24.97 -0.09
CA ASN A 112 1.35 -24.57 -1.42
C ASN A 112 2.23 -23.32 -1.36
N LEU A 113 3.18 -23.25 -2.27
CA LEU A 113 4.04 -22.08 -2.40
C LEU A 113 3.22 -20.85 -2.79
N ARG A 114 3.54 -19.71 -2.19
CA ARG A 114 2.96 -18.43 -2.57
C ARG A 114 3.98 -17.60 -3.34
N GLY A 115 3.66 -17.36 -4.61
CA GLY A 115 4.55 -16.65 -5.54
C GLY A 115 5.77 -17.48 -5.94
N ASN A 116 6.87 -16.81 -6.28
CA ASN A 116 8.06 -17.43 -6.88
C ASN A 116 9.06 -17.98 -5.83
N GLY A 117 8.55 -18.54 -4.73
CA GLY A 117 9.38 -19.08 -3.64
C GLY A 117 10.23 -18.04 -2.90
N PRO A 118 11.35 -18.46 -2.27
CA PRO A 118 12.25 -17.56 -1.52
C PRO A 118 12.78 -16.38 -2.34
N GLU A 119 12.91 -16.55 -3.65
CA GLU A 119 13.34 -15.50 -4.59
C GLU A 119 12.26 -14.45 -4.87
N GLY A 120 11.01 -14.72 -4.50
CA GLY A 120 9.88 -13.81 -4.66
C GLY A 120 9.34 -13.22 -3.36
N SER A 121 9.93 -13.55 -2.21
CA SER A 121 9.44 -13.12 -0.91
C SER A 121 10.56 -12.84 0.10
N ALA A 122 10.32 -11.85 0.95
CA ALA A 122 11.21 -11.39 1.99
C ALA A 122 10.39 -10.95 3.20
N GLN A 123 11.06 -10.78 4.33
CA GLN A 123 10.48 -10.22 5.53
C GLN A 123 11.49 -9.28 6.18
N LEU A 124 10.98 -8.28 6.90
CA LEU A 124 11.75 -7.39 7.74
C LEU A 124 11.03 -7.11 9.06
N HIS A 125 11.70 -6.48 10.02
CA HIS A 125 11.07 -5.95 11.23
C HIS A 125 10.53 -4.53 10.98
N PRO A 126 9.21 -4.29 10.98
CA PRO A 126 8.62 -3.03 10.51
C PRO A 126 9.01 -1.81 11.33
N TYR A 127 9.05 -1.96 12.65
CA TYR A 127 9.45 -0.89 13.57
C TYR A 127 10.90 -0.45 13.33
N TRP A 128 11.84 -1.39 13.32
CA TRP A 128 13.26 -1.12 13.05
C TRP A 128 13.49 -0.55 11.66
N TYR A 129 12.81 -1.08 10.63
CA TYR A 129 12.90 -0.54 9.27
C TYR A 129 12.42 0.91 9.19
N THR A 130 11.23 1.20 9.74
CA THR A 130 10.67 2.56 9.71
C THR A 130 11.55 3.55 10.47
N LYS A 131 12.07 3.15 11.64
CA LYS A 131 13.01 3.97 12.42
C LYS A 131 14.35 4.17 11.70
N THR A 132 14.87 3.11 11.07
CA THR A 132 16.10 3.20 10.27
C THR A 132 15.94 4.22 9.15
N LEU A 133 14.85 4.16 8.38
CA LEU A 133 14.61 5.15 7.31
C LEU A 133 14.45 6.58 7.83
N ALA A 134 13.83 6.77 8.99
CA ALA A 134 13.74 8.09 9.63
C ALA A 134 15.13 8.62 10.00
N GLN A 135 15.98 7.78 10.60
CA GLN A 135 17.37 8.12 10.94
C GLN A 135 18.20 8.45 9.70
N GLU A 136 18.08 7.67 8.62
CA GLU A 136 18.76 7.94 7.35
C GLU A 136 18.30 9.27 6.73
N ALA A 137 17.01 9.59 6.84
CA ALA A 137 16.50 10.87 6.36
C ALA A 137 17.06 12.06 7.17
N GLU A 138 17.12 11.94 8.50
CA GLU A 138 17.73 12.96 9.37
C GLU A 138 19.22 13.13 9.09
N ALA A 139 19.97 12.03 8.92
CA ALA A 139 21.38 12.05 8.55
C ALA A 139 21.61 12.75 7.19
N LYS A 140 20.62 12.68 6.29
CA LYS A 140 20.61 13.39 4.99
C LYS A 140 20.00 14.80 5.05
N GLY A 141 19.72 15.32 6.26
CA GLY A 141 19.33 16.72 6.50
C GLY A 141 17.84 16.99 6.65
N ALA A 142 16.98 15.96 6.73
CA ALA A 142 15.59 16.15 7.12
C ALA A 142 15.48 16.51 8.61
N SER A 143 14.45 17.26 8.99
CA SER A 143 14.12 17.53 10.40
C SER A 143 12.85 16.79 10.78
N ILE A 144 12.85 16.08 11.91
CA ILE A 144 11.64 15.46 12.45
C ILE A 144 11.11 16.31 13.60
N ILE A 145 9.84 16.69 13.50
CA ILE A 145 9.09 17.38 14.55
C ILE A 145 8.08 16.38 15.11
N PHE A 146 8.22 16.05 16.40
CA PHE A 146 7.20 15.29 17.08
C PHE A 146 6.01 16.20 17.40
N GLY A 147 4.84 15.89 16.85
CA GLY A 147 3.65 16.72 16.97
C GLY A 147 2.52 16.31 16.05
N SER A 148 1.44 17.09 16.08
CA SER A 148 0.19 16.79 15.40
C SER A 148 -0.22 17.94 14.51
N VAL A 149 -0.47 17.65 13.25
CA VAL A 149 -0.93 18.63 12.28
C VAL A 149 -2.44 18.80 12.41
N THR A 150 -2.88 20.04 12.48
CA THR A 150 -4.30 20.36 12.68
C THR A 150 -4.93 20.98 11.44
N LYS A 151 -4.15 21.67 10.59
CA LYS A 151 -4.67 22.35 9.40
C LYS A 151 -3.60 22.61 8.34
N ILE A 152 -4.01 22.61 7.07
CA ILE A 152 -3.24 23.18 5.96
C ILE A 152 -3.86 24.52 5.59
N ASN A 153 -3.05 25.57 5.49
CA ASN A 153 -3.47 26.86 4.97
C ASN A 153 -3.11 26.97 3.49
N TYR A 154 -3.99 27.63 2.75
CA TYR A 154 -3.88 27.81 1.30
C TYR A 154 -3.73 29.29 0.96
N SER A 155 -3.27 29.57 -0.25
CA SER A 155 -3.27 30.91 -0.85
C SER A 155 -4.65 31.56 -0.80
N ASN A 156 -4.71 32.89 -0.91
CA ASN A 156 -5.98 33.64 -0.87
C ASN A 156 -7.02 33.18 -1.90
N ASP A 157 -6.57 32.64 -3.04
CA ASP A 157 -7.43 32.09 -4.09
C ASP A 157 -7.72 30.59 -3.94
N GLY A 158 -7.18 29.95 -2.90
CA GLY A 158 -7.35 28.54 -2.57
C GLY A 158 -6.63 27.57 -3.51
N LYS A 159 -5.74 28.05 -4.40
CA LYS A 159 -5.15 27.22 -5.45
C LYS A 159 -3.76 26.66 -5.12
N ALA A 160 -3.12 27.12 -4.06
CA ALA A 160 -1.80 26.65 -3.66
C ALA A 160 -1.70 26.47 -2.14
N VAL A 161 -0.87 25.54 -1.70
CA VAL A 161 -0.47 25.43 -0.29
C VAL A 161 0.38 26.64 0.10
N GLN A 162 0.19 27.13 1.33
CA GLN A 162 0.98 28.23 1.90
C GLN A 162 1.71 27.82 3.17
N SER A 163 1.03 27.09 4.06
CA SER A 163 1.61 26.70 5.35
C SER A 163 0.83 25.55 5.98
N VAL A 164 1.37 25.03 7.08
CA VAL A 164 0.76 24.01 7.91
C VAL A 164 0.73 24.49 9.35
N LEU A 165 -0.41 24.30 10.01
CA LEU A 165 -0.55 24.48 11.45
C LEU A 165 -0.34 23.15 12.17
N TYR A 166 0.49 23.16 13.20
CA TYR A 166 0.77 21.98 14.01
C TYR A 166 0.97 22.33 15.48
N THR A 167 0.73 21.36 16.33
CA THR A 167 1.02 21.45 17.77
C THR A 167 2.14 20.48 18.09
N ALA A 168 3.24 20.97 18.67
CA ALA A 168 4.37 20.12 19.05
C ALA A 168 3.99 19.19 20.22
N LYS A 169 4.59 18.01 20.29
CA LYS A 169 4.34 17.03 21.36
C LYS A 169 4.66 17.65 22.73
N GLY A 170 3.70 17.58 23.65
CA GLY A 170 3.82 18.19 24.98
C GLY A 170 3.62 19.70 25.04
N SER A 171 3.19 20.32 23.94
CA SER A 171 2.85 21.75 23.88
C SER A 171 1.37 21.94 23.59
N GLU A 172 0.79 23.03 24.07
CA GLU A 172 -0.56 23.49 23.66
C GLU A 172 -0.48 24.61 22.60
N ILE A 173 0.73 25.05 22.27
CA ILE A 173 0.95 26.16 21.33
C ILE A 173 0.79 25.65 19.90
N VAL A 174 -0.10 26.30 19.17
CA VAL A 174 -0.25 26.12 17.72
C VAL A 174 0.86 26.89 17.02
N ASN A 175 1.67 26.16 16.25
CA ASN A 175 2.77 26.68 15.46
C ASN A 175 2.39 26.69 13.98
N GLU A 176 2.94 27.62 13.22
CA GLU A 176 2.78 27.69 11.76
C GLU A 176 4.13 27.44 11.07
N LEU A 177 4.12 26.58 10.06
CA LEU A 177 5.28 26.31 9.23
C LEU A 177 4.95 26.57 7.76
N LEU A 178 5.64 27.55 7.16
CA LEU A 178 5.50 27.86 5.72
C LEU A 178 5.94 26.67 4.88
N ALA A 179 5.19 26.40 3.81
CA ALA A 179 5.40 25.24 2.95
C ALA A 179 5.03 25.56 1.51
N ASP A 180 5.94 25.28 0.58
CA ASP A 180 5.62 25.25 -0.85
C ASP A 180 5.00 23.90 -1.24
N TYR A 181 5.34 22.85 -0.48
CA TYR A 181 4.88 21.49 -0.70
C TYR A 181 4.45 20.82 0.59
N VAL A 182 3.30 20.16 0.54
CA VAL A 182 2.77 19.34 1.62
C VAL A 182 2.40 17.97 1.07
N VAL A 183 3.00 16.93 1.65
CA VAL A 183 2.68 15.53 1.38
C VAL A 183 1.87 14.98 2.54
N VAL A 184 0.61 14.62 2.29
CA VAL A 184 -0.25 13.96 3.27
C VAL A 184 -0.02 12.45 3.21
N ALA A 185 0.75 11.94 4.17
CA ALA A 185 1.05 10.52 4.36
C ALA A 185 0.59 10.01 5.74
N ALA A 186 -0.48 10.60 6.27
CA ALA A 186 -1.01 10.39 7.62
C ALA A 186 -1.78 9.06 7.82
N GLY A 187 -1.62 8.08 6.93
CA GLY A 187 -2.30 6.79 7.04
C GLY A 187 -3.83 6.94 7.22
N PRO A 188 -4.47 6.21 8.15
CA PRO A 188 -5.92 6.28 8.33
C PRO A 188 -6.37 7.66 8.87
N TRP A 189 -5.48 8.44 9.47
CA TRP A 189 -5.77 9.80 9.96
C TRP A 189 -5.76 10.86 8.85
N SER A 190 -5.53 10.51 7.58
CA SER A 190 -5.54 11.50 6.49
C SER A 190 -6.82 12.33 6.42
N LYS A 191 -7.97 11.80 6.83
CA LYS A 191 -9.24 12.55 6.93
C LYS A 191 -9.23 13.69 7.95
N THR A 192 -8.40 13.60 8.99
CA THR A 192 -8.28 14.69 9.98
C THR A 192 -7.66 15.94 9.38
N ILE A 193 -6.82 15.78 8.35
CA ILE A 193 -6.16 16.88 7.62
C ILE A 193 -6.96 17.27 6.38
N LEU A 194 -7.47 16.27 5.66
CA LEU A 194 -8.24 16.43 4.41
C LEU A 194 -9.62 15.78 4.55
N PRO A 195 -10.64 16.46 5.11
CA PRO A 195 -11.92 15.83 5.47
C PRO A 195 -12.66 15.12 4.33
N LYS A 196 -12.51 15.58 3.09
CA LYS A 196 -13.14 14.99 1.90
C LYS A 196 -12.35 13.84 1.28
N ILE A 197 -11.16 13.52 1.77
CA ILE A 197 -10.35 12.44 1.19
C ILE A 197 -11.07 11.09 1.37
N PRO A 198 -11.19 10.25 0.33
CA PRO A 198 -11.93 8.99 0.42
C PRO A 198 -11.06 7.89 1.06
N ILE A 199 -10.67 8.10 2.32
CA ILE A 199 -9.87 7.18 3.13
C ILE A 199 -10.67 6.76 4.37
N GLY A 200 -10.93 5.47 4.50
CA GLY A 200 -11.43 4.84 5.70
C GLY A 200 -10.31 4.21 6.52
N SER A 201 -10.71 3.58 7.61
CA SER A 201 -9.81 2.94 8.56
C SER A 201 -10.28 1.51 8.83
N ALA A 202 -9.35 0.58 8.84
CA ALA A 202 -9.60 -0.83 9.17
C ALA A 202 -8.66 -1.25 10.29
N ARG A 203 -9.17 -1.82 11.39
CA ARG A 203 -8.33 -2.29 12.51
C ARG A 203 -7.96 -3.75 12.33
N ASN A 204 -6.72 -4.08 12.67
CA ASN A 204 -6.24 -5.45 12.79
C ASN A 204 -5.61 -5.62 14.18
N ASN A 205 -5.96 -6.72 14.84
CA ASN A 205 -5.37 -7.14 16.10
C ASN A 205 -4.25 -8.16 15.86
N THR A 206 -3.25 -8.16 16.73
CA THR A 206 -2.02 -8.93 16.61
C THR A 206 -1.59 -9.44 17.99
N LEU A 207 -1.07 -10.66 18.00
CA LEU A 207 -0.41 -11.28 19.14
C LEU A 207 1.07 -11.51 18.81
N LEU A 208 1.95 -11.14 19.74
CA LEU A 208 3.38 -11.46 19.69
C LEU A 208 3.70 -12.49 20.76
N LEU A 209 4.23 -13.64 20.35
CA LEU A 209 4.67 -14.70 21.25
C LEU A 209 6.19 -14.77 21.28
N GLU A 210 6.77 -15.04 22.45
CA GLU A 210 8.20 -15.31 22.60
C GLU A 210 8.51 -16.72 22.10
N VAL A 211 9.28 -16.82 21.01
CA VAL A 211 9.73 -18.09 20.45
C VAL A 211 11.15 -17.88 19.94
N PRO A 212 12.15 -18.58 20.52
CA PRO A 212 13.53 -18.47 20.05
C PRO A 212 13.64 -18.69 18.55
N SER A 213 14.36 -17.80 17.87
CA SER A 213 14.56 -17.88 16.42
C SER A 213 15.27 -19.18 16.00
N THR A 214 16.00 -19.83 16.91
CA THR A 214 16.62 -21.15 16.72
C THR A 214 15.62 -22.31 16.65
N GLU A 215 14.40 -22.14 17.19
CA GLU A 215 13.37 -23.18 17.17
C GLU A 215 12.58 -23.19 15.85
N THR A 216 12.58 -22.07 15.13
CA THR A 216 11.75 -21.84 13.93
C THR A 216 12.60 -21.57 12.69
N LEU A 217 12.00 -21.68 11.51
CA LEU A 217 12.59 -21.20 10.27
C LEU A 217 11.94 -19.87 9.87
N PRO A 218 12.67 -18.97 9.18
CA PRO A 218 12.11 -17.71 8.73
C PRO A 218 11.18 -17.96 7.53
N GLU A 219 9.88 -18.06 7.81
CA GLU A 219 8.86 -18.42 6.82
C GLU A 219 7.58 -17.60 7.00
N LEU A 220 6.90 -17.33 5.88
CA LEU A 220 5.63 -16.62 5.89
C LEU A 220 4.47 -17.57 5.69
N VAL A 221 3.78 -17.95 6.77
CA VAL A 221 2.65 -18.88 6.75
C VAL A 221 1.32 -18.12 6.79
N SER A 222 0.44 -18.38 5.81
CA SER A 222 -0.90 -17.81 5.76
C SER A 222 -1.96 -18.90 5.62
N PHE A 223 -3.09 -18.72 6.31
CA PHE A 223 -4.25 -19.61 6.26
C PHE A 223 -5.48 -18.83 5.76
N ASN A 224 -6.16 -19.35 4.75
CA ASN A 224 -7.29 -18.69 4.05
C ASN A 224 -8.49 -19.62 3.92
N ASN A 225 -8.56 -20.67 4.73
CA ASN A 225 -9.79 -21.45 4.87
C ASN A 225 -10.96 -20.47 5.07
N LYS A 226 -11.93 -20.53 4.16
CA LYS A 226 -13.21 -19.87 4.30
C LYS A 226 -14.21 -20.94 4.65
N ILE A 227 -14.28 -21.30 5.93
CA ILE A 227 -15.36 -22.13 6.43
C ILE A 227 -16.38 -21.18 7.07
N PRO A 228 -17.56 -20.97 6.44
CA PRO A 228 -18.61 -20.14 7.03
C PRO A 228 -18.96 -20.65 8.43
N GLY A 229 -19.03 -19.75 9.41
CA GLY A 229 -19.34 -20.10 10.80
C GLY A 229 -18.21 -20.77 11.59
N SER A 230 -17.01 -20.94 11.01
CA SER A 230 -15.86 -21.46 11.76
C SER A 230 -15.32 -20.43 12.75
N TRP A 231 -15.00 -20.91 13.94
CA TRP A 231 -14.26 -20.16 14.96
C TRP A 231 -12.85 -19.76 14.50
N PHE A 232 -12.27 -20.47 13.52
CA PHE A 232 -10.91 -20.27 13.07
C PHE A 232 -10.78 -19.03 12.17
N PRO A 233 -10.02 -18.01 12.56
CA PRO A 233 -9.85 -16.81 11.74
C PRO A 233 -8.88 -17.04 10.57
N ARG A 234 -8.88 -16.15 9.58
CA ARG A 234 -7.80 -16.07 8.58
C ARG A 234 -6.50 -15.62 9.25
N VAL A 235 -5.76 -16.57 9.81
CA VAL A 235 -4.56 -16.33 10.60
C VAL A 235 -3.33 -16.29 9.69
N LYS A 236 -2.35 -15.50 10.12
CA LYS A 236 -1.02 -15.39 9.51
C LYS A 236 0.01 -15.47 10.61
N ILE A 237 1.00 -16.34 10.46
CA ILE A 237 1.99 -16.65 11.50
C ILE A 237 3.38 -16.47 10.90
N TYR A 238 4.14 -15.51 11.45
CA TYR A 238 5.45 -15.13 10.92
C TYR A 238 6.50 -15.04 12.04
N PRO A 239 7.43 -16.00 12.11
CA PRO A 239 8.62 -15.87 12.92
C PRO A 239 9.44 -14.64 12.52
N ARG A 240 10.02 -13.97 13.51
CA ARG A 240 10.84 -12.76 13.36
C ARG A 240 12.24 -13.01 13.92
N PRO A 241 13.23 -12.20 13.51
CA PRO A 241 14.61 -12.38 13.94
C PRO A 241 14.85 -11.91 15.38
N ASP A 242 13.87 -11.27 16.01
CA ASP A 242 13.91 -10.74 17.38
C ASP A 242 13.39 -11.73 18.44
N ASN A 243 13.39 -13.03 18.12
CA ASN A 243 12.83 -14.10 18.96
C ASN A 243 11.33 -13.94 19.26
N THR A 244 10.60 -13.29 18.36
CA THR A 244 9.13 -13.25 18.41
C THR A 244 8.50 -13.96 17.24
N VAL A 245 7.30 -14.50 17.44
CA VAL A 245 6.40 -14.92 16.36
C VAL A 245 5.24 -13.93 16.32
N TYR A 246 5.11 -13.25 15.18
CA TYR A 246 4.02 -12.34 14.90
C TYR A 246 2.81 -13.12 14.39
N ILE A 247 1.65 -12.89 15.01
CA ILE A 247 0.41 -13.55 14.66
C ILE A 247 -0.69 -12.52 14.51
N THR A 248 -1.36 -12.51 13.36
CA THR A 248 -2.53 -11.64 13.11
C THR A 248 -3.68 -12.45 12.55
N ALA A 249 -4.90 -12.03 12.87
CA ALA A 249 -6.11 -12.47 12.19
C ALA A 249 -6.54 -11.47 11.11
N GLY A 250 -7.67 -11.78 10.48
CA GLY A 250 -8.40 -10.87 9.59
C GLY A 250 -8.74 -9.52 10.24
N THR A 251 -9.29 -8.62 9.44
CA THR A 251 -9.75 -7.31 9.90
C THR A 251 -10.99 -7.46 10.76
N ASP A 252 -11.09 -6.64 11.81
CA ASP A 252 -12.28 -6.59 12.68
C ASP A 252 -13.53 -6.37 11.82
N ALA A 253 -14.61 -7.11 12.10
CA ALA A 253 -15.88 -6.96 11.41
C ALA A 253 -16.51 -5.59 11.74
N GLU A 254 -16.47 -5.22 13.03
CA GLU A 254 -16.93 -3.95 13.57
C GLU A 254 -15.82 -3.39 14.45
N ALA A 255 -15.01 -2.48 13.90
CA ALA A 255 -13.99 -1.79 14.68
C ALA A 255 -14.59 -0.53 15.34
N PRO A 256 -14.11 -0.13 16.52
CA PRO A 256 -14.46 1.17 17.09
C PRO A 256 -13.99 2.30 16.15
N PRO A 257 -14.50 3.53 16.34
CA PRO A 257 -14.04 4.69 15.59
C PRO A 257 -12.53 4.85 15.64
N LEU A 258 -11.95 5.39 14.57
CA LEU A 258 -10.52 5.74 14.55
C LEU A 258 -10.23 6.71 15.72
N PRO A 259 -9.37 6.35 16.68
CA PRO A 259 -9.07 7.23 17.79
C PRO A 259 -8.30 8.47 17.33
N ALA A 260 -8.17 9.44 18.21
CA ALA A 260 -7.51 10.69 17.86
C ALA A 260 -6.02 10.48 17.53
N SER A 261 -5.38 9.46 18.10
CA SER A 261 -3.96 9.13 17.88
C SER A 261 -3.63 7.63 17.89
N SER A 262 -2.44 7.26 17.38
CA SER A 262 -2.03 5.86 17.19
C SER A 262 -1.71 5.11 18.49
N ASP A 263 -1.33 5.84 19.53
CA ASP A 263 -1.09 5.36 20.89
C ASP A 263 -2.38 5.12 21.68
N GLN A 264 -3.49 5.75 21.28
CA GLN A 264 -4.83 5.51 21.81
C GLN A 264 -5.56 4.33 21.14
N VAL A 265 -4.88 3.59 20.26
CA VAL A 265 -5.51 2.43 19.60
C VAL A 265 -5.65 1.29 20.59
N GLU A 266 -6.90 1.01 20.96
CA GLU A 266 -7.25 -0.07 21.86
C GLU A 266 -7.17 -1.44 21.17
N VAL A 267 -6.76 -2.43 21.96
CA VAL A 267 -6.68 -3.84 21.57
C VAL A 267 -8.01 -4.51 21.87
N ASP A 268 -8.48 -5.32 20.94
CA ASP A 268 -9.59 -6.23 21.18
C ASP A 268 -9.09 -7.53 21.81
N LYS A 269 -9.35 -7.68 23.10
CA LYS A 269 -8.88 -8.83 23.90
C LYS A 269 -9.51 -10.14 23.46
N GLU A 270 -10.76 -10.13 23.02
CA GLU A 270 -11.45 -11.34 22.56
C GLU A 270 -10.87 -11.80 21.22
N VAL A 271 -10.57 -10.86 20.31
CA VAL A 271 -9.89 -11.17 19.05
C VAL A 271 -8.47 -11.70 19.32
N CYS A 272 -7.72 -11.10 20.24
CA CYS A 272 -6.39 -11.61 20.64
C CYS A 272 -6.46 -13.00 21.26
N ALA A 273 -7.44 -13.27 22.12
CA ALA A 273 -7.69 -14.61 22.67
C ALA A 273 -8.03 -15.62 21.56
N ARG A 274 -8.84 -15.23 20.56
CA ARG A 274 -9.11 -16.07 19.39
C ARG A 274 -7.87 -16.30 18.51
N ILE A 275 -7.01 -15.29 18.34
CA ILE A 275 -5.72 -15.44 17.66
C ILE A 275 -4.83 -16.45 18.41
N ARG A 276 -4.76 -16.37 19.74
CA ARG A 276 -4.03 -17.34 20.57
C ARG A 276 -4.56 -18.76 20.38
N ARG A 277 -5.88 -18.96 20.52
CA ARG A 277 -6.53 -20.27 20.31
C ARG A 277 -6.22 -20.84 18.92
N ALA A 278 -6.25 -20.00 17.88
CA ALA A 278 -5.93 -20.41 16.51
C ALA A 278 -4.44 -20.79 16.35
N ALA A 279 -3.53 -20.03 16.96
CA ALA A 279 -2.10 -20.31 16.93
C ALA A 279 -1.77 -21.64 17.60
N GLU A 280 -2.35 -21.89 18.78
CA GLU A 280 -2.19 -23.14 19.52
C GLU A 280 -2.79 -24.32 18.77
N TYR A 281 -3.93 -24.14 18.11
CA TYR A 281 -4.57 -25.21 17.34
C TYR A 281 -3.70 -25.73 16.17
N VAL A 282 -2.97 -24.85 15.48
CA VAL A 282 -2.14 -25.23 14.32
C VAL A 282 -0.69 -25.58 14.68
N SER A 283 -0.27 -25.33 15.92
CA SER A 283 1.13 -25.48 16.32
C SER A 283 1.29 -25.76 17.81
N SER A 284 1.71 -26.98 18.11
CA SER A 284 2.23 -27.38 19.42
C SER A 284 3.40 -26.52 19.89
N LEU A 285 4.25 -26.04 18.96
CA LEU A 285 5.36 -25.14 19.28
C LEU A 285 4.91 -23.76 19.80
N LEU A 286 3.65 -23.37 19.58
CA LEU A 286 3.09 -22.10 20.06
C LEU A 286 2.30 -22.24 21.37
N HIS A 287 2.14 -23.46 21.91
CA HIS A 287 1.48 -23.71 23.19
C HIS A 287 2.24 -23.05 24.35
N ASP A 288 1.48 -22.46 25.28
CA ASP A 288 1.98 -21.88 26.54
C ASP A 288 3.12 -20.87 26.39
N ARG A 289 3.32 -20.32 25.18
CA ARG A 289 4.35 -19.30 24.95
C ARG A 289 3.96 -17.98 25.62
N LYS A 290 4.96 -17.33 26.20
CA LYS A 290 4.84 -16.01 26.81
C LYS A 290 4.34 -15.00 25.79
N VAL A 291 3.31 -14.23 26.15
CA VAL A 291 2.86 -13.06 25.39
C VAL A 291 3.86 -11.93 25.60
N ILE A 292 4.51 -11.51 24.52
CA ILE A 292 5.34 -10.29 24.53
C ILE A 292 4.43 -9.07 24.40
N ALA A 293 3.44 -9.12 23.53
CA ALA A 293 2.46 -8.06 23.38
C ALA A 293 1.16 -8.54 22.72
N GLU A 294 0.07 -7.92 23.13
CA GLU A 294 -1.16 -7.84 22.35
C GLU A 294 -1.27 -6.43 21.81
N GLN A 295 -1.52 -6.29 20.51
CA GLN A 295 -1.43 -5.00 19.84
C GLN A 295 -2.52 -4.86 18.79
N ALA A 296 -2.88 -3.61 18.50
CA ALA A 296 -3.77 -3.28 17.40
C ALA A 296 -3.26 -2.06 16.64
N ALA A 297 -3.62 -2.00 15.36
CA ALA A 297 -3.33 -0.87 14.50
C ALA A 297 -4.43 -0.68 13.44
N TYR A 298 -4.69 0.58 13.10
CA TYR A 298 -5.50 0.92 11.94
C TYR A 298 -4.65 1.08 10.69
N ARG A 299 -5.14 0.55 9.58
CA ARG A 299 -4.58 0.75 8.23
C ARG A 299 -5.53 1.61 7.38
N PRO A 300 -4.99 2.44 6.48
CA PRO A 300 -5.81 3.25 5.58
C PRO A 300 -6.39 2.41 4.46
N VAL A 301 -7.68 2.56 4.19
CA VAL A 301 -8.39 1.89 3.09
C VAL A 301 -9.01 2.94 2.19
N VAL A 302 -8.85 2.82 0.87
CA VAL A 302 -9.55 3.72 -0.05
C VAL A 302 -11.04 3.34 -0.12
N THR A 303 -11.93 4.31 0.07
CA THR A 303 -13.40 4.10 0.17
C THR A 303 -14.16 4.66 -1.02
N ILE A 304 -13.53 4.73 -2.19
CA ILE A 304 -14.22 5.12 -3.44
C ILE A 304 -15.07 3.94 -3.87
N GLU A 305 -16.38 4.14 -3.97
CA GLU A 305 -17.33 3.10 -4.37
C GLU A 305 -17.00 2.55 -5.77
N GLY A 306 -17.11 1.24 -5.95
CA GLY A 306 -16.80 0.55 -7.21
C GLY A 306 -15.32 0.54 -7.60
N ARG A 307 -14.43 1.16 -6.82
CA ARG A 307 -12.99 1.20 -7.12
C ARG A 307 -12.34 -0.14 -6.77
N ASP A 308 -11.69 -0.73 -7.77
CA ASP A 308 -10.86 -1.92 -7.57
C ASP A 308 -9.68 -1.60 -6.62
N ARG A 309 -9.49 -2.45 -5.61
CA ARG A 309 -8.35 -2.35 -4.69
C ARG A 309 -7.02 -2.56 -5.39
N ALA A 310 -7.00 -3.26 -6.53
CA ALA A 310 -5.82 -3.46 -7.36
C ALA A 310 -5.28 -2.15 -7.97
N VAL A 311 -6.07 -1.07 -7.99
CA VAL A 311 -5.57 0.26 -8.41
C VAL A 311 -4.58 0.83 -7.39
N GLY A 312 -4.62 0.38 -6.14
CA GLY A 312 -3.63 0.76 -5.13
C GLY A 312 -3.95 2.06 -4.37
N PRO A 313 -2.94 2.67 -3.73
CA PRO A 313 -3.13 3.85 -2.88
C PRO A 313 -3.52 5.11 -3.67
N LEU A 314 -3.98 6.14 -2.96
CA LEU A 314 -4.04 7.50 -3.49
C LEU A 314 -2.62 8.07 -3.45
N LEU A 315 -1.99 8.13 -4.62
CA LEU A 315 -0.62 8.61 -4.80
C LEU A 315 -0.54 9.69 -5.88
N GLY A 316 -0.12 10.90 -5.52
CA GLY A 316 0.16 11.97 -6.48
C GLY A 316 -0.38 13.35 -6.11
N PRO A 317 -0.20 14.34 -7.02
CA PRO A 317 -0.59 15.73 -6.80
C PRO A 317 -2.11 15.91 -6.90
N THR A 318 -2.62 16.89 -6.15
CA THR A 318 -4.04 17.28 -6.17
C THR A 318 -4.30 18.43 -7.15
N ALA A 319 -5.53 18.96 -7.17
CA ALA A 319 -5.84 20.20 -7.89
C ALA A 319 -5.19 21.44 -7.25
N ILE A 320 -4.85 21.37 -5.95
CA ILE A 320 -4.17 22.43 -5.20
C ILE A 320 -2.66 22.28 -5.44
N ALA A 321 -2.03 23.33 -5.98
CA ALA A 321 -0.60 23.38 -6.21
C ALA A 321 0.16 23.20 -4.88
N GLY A 322 1.18 22.36 -4.89
CA GLY A 322 1.95 22.04 -3.69
C GLY A 322 1.37 20.92 -2.82
N LEU A 323 0.08 20.55 -2.97
CA LEU A 323 -0.54 19.48 -2.18
C LEU A 323 -0.44 18.14 -2.90
N ILE A 324 0.16 17.16 -2.22
CA ILE A 324 0.37 15.78 -2.68
C ILE A 324 -0.22 14.81 -1.65
N VAL A 325 -0.84 13.73 -2.12
CA VAL A 325 -1.39 12.68 -1.28
C VAL A 325 -0.59 11.39 -1.49
N ALA A 326 -0.30 10.68 -0.40
CA ALA A 326 0.37 9.39 -0.40
C ALA A 326 -0.18 8.50 0.74
N THR A 327 -1.40 7.99 0.58
CA THR A 327 -2.09 7.18 1.61
C THR A 327 -3.01 6.13 0.97
N GLY A 328 -3.60 5.23 1.77
CA GLY A 328 -4.52 4.20 1.28
C GLY A 328 -3.86 2.90 0.84
N HIS A 329 -2.68 2.57 1.38
CA HIS A 329 -1.89 1.39 1.01
C HIS A 329 -2.46 0.04 1.50
N ASP A 330 -3.60 0.03 2.19
CA ASP A 330 -4.25 -1.18 2.69
C ASP A 330 -3.24 -2.02 3.53
N ASN A 331 -3.17 -3.33 3.32
CA ASN A 331 -2.30 -4.28 4.02
C ASN A 331 -0.83 -4.23 3.56
N TRP A 332 -0.52 -3.49 2.49
CA TRP A 332 0.78 -3.52 1.82
C TRP A 332 1.57 -2.22 2.01
N GLY A 333 1.31 -1.49 3.11
CA GLY A 333 2.00 -0.22 3.42
C GLY A 333 3.52 -0.33 3.51
N ILE A 334 4.04 -1.31 4.26
CA ILE A 334 5.50 -1.52 4.38
C ILE A 334 6.10 -1.92 3.03
N GLN A 335 5.50 -2.90 2.36
CA GLN A 335 5.85 -3.34 1.01
C GLN A 335 5.97 -2.15 0.07
N ASN A 336 4.92 -1.34 -0.06
CA ASN A 336 4.86 -0.27 -1.06
C ASN A 336 5.49 1.06 -0.59
N SER A 337 6.07 1.12 0.61
CA SER A 337 6.64 2.36 1.15
C SER A 337 7.81 2.93 0.32
N PRO A 338 8.80 2.13 -0.15
CA PRO A 338 9.91 2.70 -0.93
C PRO A 338 9.47 3.23 -2.29
N SER A 339 8.63 2.49 -3.01
CA SER A 339 8.13 2.92 -4.32
C SER A 339 7.30 4.18 -4.20
N THR A 340 6.43 4.26 -3.19
CA THR A 340 5.67 5.47 -2.86
C THR A 340 6.61 6.66 -2.65
N GLY A 341 7.63 6.51 -1.80
CA GLY A 341 8.62 7.56 -1.54
C GLY A 341 9.35 8.02 -2.81
N LYS A 342 9.82 7.06 -3.63
CA LYS A 342 10.49 7.33 -4.90
C LYS A 342 9.58 8.10 -5.86
N ILE A 343 8.34 7.65 -6.06
CA ILE A 343 7.37 8.28 -6.95
C ILE A 343 7.04 9.71 -6.50
N VAL A 344 6.77 9.91 -5.21
CA VAL A 344 6.50 11.26 -4.65
C VAL A 344 7.71 12.17 -4.86
N SER A 345 8.93 11.67 -4.61
CA SER A 345 10.15 12.47 -4.77
C SER A 345 10.40 12.93 -6.21
N CYS A 346 9.94 12.14 -7.20
CA CYS A 346 10.06 12.44 -8.62
C CYS A 346 8.88 13.27 -9.17
N THR A 347 7.82 13.48 -8.39
CA THR A 347 6.63 14.21 -8.83
C THR A 347 6.98 15.68 -9.00
N LYS A 348 6.98 16.14 -10.26
CA LYS A 348 7.21 17.56 -10.55
C LYS A 348 5.96 18.37 -10.20
N PRO A 349 6.11 19.43 -9.40
CA PRO A 349 5.06 20.40 -9.16
C PRO A 349 4.53 20.98 -10.47
N LYS A 350 3.21 21.15 -10.59
CA LYS A 350 2.66 22.04 -11.61
C LYS A 350 3.04 23.47 -11.22
N ALA A 351 3.85 24.14 -12.04
CA ALA A 351 4.15 25.55 -11.84
C ALA A 351 2.87 26.39 -12.09
N GLU A 352 2.71 27.48 -11.33
CA GLU A 352 1.77 28.57 -11.64
C GLU A 352 2.13 29.17 -13.02
N GLY A 353 1.65 28.56 -14.10
CA GLY A 353 1.94 29.03 -15.46
C GLY A 353 1.50 28.08 -16.57
N ASP A 354 1.44 26.78 -16.30
CA ASP A 354 1.09 25.79 -17.34
C ASP A 354 -0.41 25.74 -17.68
N VAL A 355 -1.27 26.44 -16.93
CA VAL A 355 -2.72 26.52 -17.18
C VAL A 355 -3.05 27.40 -18.39
N HIS A 356 -2.15 28.31 -18.80
CA HIS A 356 -2.42 29.22 -19.92
C HIS A 356 -2.06 28.68 -21.32
N ARG A 357 -1.27 27.59 -21.42
CA ARG A 357 -0.88 27.04 -22.74
C ARG A 357 -1.83 26.01 -23.32
N SER A 358 -2.77 25.44 -22.56
CA SER A 358 -3.69 24.41 -23.07
C SER A 358 -4.99 24.95 -23.67
N ARG A 359 -5.24 26.26 -23.65
CA ARG A 359 -6.49 26.87 -24.15
C ARG A 359 -6.41 27.45 -25.56
N HIS A 360 -5.25 27.45 -26.23
CA HIS A 360 -5.09 28.03 -27.58
C HIS A 360 -4.87 27.05 -28.73
N SER A 361 -5.00 25.73 -28.52
CA SER A 361 -4.99 24.76 -29.63
C SER A 361 -6.29 23.97 -29.70
N LYS A 362 -7.38 24.62 -30.18
CA LYS A 362 -8.53 23.99 -30.84
C LYS A 362 -9.57 25.05 -31.25
N GLN A 363 -9.21 25.87 -32.22
CA GLN A 363 -10.17 26.40 -33.18
C GLN A 363 -9.57 26.18 -34.57
N ARG A 364 -9.87 25.03 -35.15
CA ARG A 364 -9.75 24.85 -36.60
C ARG A 364 -11.14 24.46 -37.10
N THR A 365 -11.69 25.40 -37.84
CA THR A 365 -12.98 25.45 -38.50
C THR A 365 -13.23 24.19 -39.33
N GLY A 366 -14.44 23.65 -39.21
CA GLY A 366 -14.89 22.49 -39.97
C GLY A 366 -15.12 22.85 -41.44
N VAL A 367 -14.51 22.06 -42.32
CA VAL A 367 -14.94 21.85 -43.70
C VAL A 367 -14.67 20.38 -44.00
N ARG A 368 -15.72 19.60 -44.24
CA ARG A 368 -15.62 18.24 -44.79
C ARG A 368 -15.51 18.35 -46.32
N PRO A 369 -14.53 17.74 -46.98
CA PRO A 369 -14.62 17.50 -48.42
C PRO A 369 -15.36 16.17 -48.67
N ALA A 370 -16.34 16.22 -49.56
CA ALA A 370 -17.00 15.07 -50.16
C ALA A 370 -16.05 14.33 -51.11
N ILE A 371 -16.18 13.01 -51.21
CA ILE A 371 -15.53 12.19 -52.25
C ILE A 371 -16.64 11.67 -53.18
N PRO A 372 -16.56 11.89 -54.51
CA PRO A 372 -17.57 11.41 -55.47
C PRO A 372 -17.34 9.96 -55.89
N GLN A 373 -18.43 9.28 -56.25
CA GLN A 373 -18.45 7.96 -56.91
C GLN A 373 -18.33 8.07 -58.44
N THR A 374 -18.05 6.89 -59.06
CA THR A 374 -18.18 6.46 -60.48
C THR A 374 -16.93 6.66 -61.36
N THR A 375 -16.48 5.76 -62.26
CA THR A 375 -16.86 4.41 -62.75
C THR A 375 -15.76 3.86 -63.70
N ARG A 376 -15.65 2.52 -63.77
CA ARG A 376 -15.34 1.63 -64.93
C ARG A 376 -13.94 1.48 -65.57
N ASP A 377 -13.49 0.21 -65.49
CA ASP A 377 -13.11 -0.76 -66.55
C ASP A 377 -11.76 -0.77 -67.32
N ARG A 378 -11.20 -2.01 -67.26
CA ARG A 378 -10.51 -2.83 -68.28
C ARG A 378 -8.99 -2.74 -68.55
N ASP A 379 -8.35 -3.85 -68.19
CA ASP A 379 -7.67 -4.85 -69.07
C ASP A 379 -6.13 -4.98 -69.14
N GLN A 380 -5.74 -6.27 -68.96
CA GLN A 380 -4.64 -7.06 -69.53
C GLN A 380 -3.20 -7.05 -68.95
N GLY A 381 -2.70 -8.27 -68.66
CA GLY A 381 -1.26 -8.59 -68.68
C GLY A 381 -0.75 -9.71 -67.73
N THR A 382 -0.84 -10.97 -68.18
CA THR A 382 -0.02 -12.20 -67.90
C THR A 382 1.41 -12.03 -67.30
N ALA A 383 2.08 -12.95 -66.57
CA ALA A 383 1.94 -14.39 -66.27
C ALA A 383 3.00 -14.88 -65.23
N LYS A 384 2.80 -16.13 -64.77
CA LYS A 384 3.74 -17.24 -64.42
C LYS A 384 3.94 -17.68 -62.96
N ILE A 385 3.92 -19.01 -62.87
CA ILE A 385 3.82 -19.96 -61.74
C ILE A 385 5.23 -20.49 -61.36
N LEU A 386 5.40 -20.97 -60.12
CA LEU A 386 6.16 -22.17 -59.62
C LEU A 386 6.32 -21.99 -58.09
N GLY A 387 6.07 -22.89 -57.13
CA GLY A 387 5.70 -24.30 -56.98
C GLY A 387 5.72 -24.59 -55.46
N GLY A 388 4.89 -25.53 -54.95
CA GLY A 388 4.64 -25.80 -53.51
C GLY A 388 5.78 -26.52 -52.74
N PRO A 389 5.52 -27.29 -51.65
CA PRO A 389 4.23 -27.81 -51.16
C PRO A 389 3.94 -27.65 -49.65
N GLU A 390 2.77 -28.20 -49.30
CA GLU A 390 1.95 -28.22 -48.09
C GLU A 390 2.56 -28.92 -46.85
N MET A 391 2.01 -28.60 -45.67
CA MET A 391 1.52 -29.63 -44.73
C MET A 391 0.33 -29.12 -43.92
N GLU A 392 -0.84 -29.71 -44.15
CA GLU A 392 -2.02 -29.66 -43.29
C GLU A 392 -1.84 -30.62 -42.10
N HIS A 393 -2.39 -30.27 -40.93
CA HIS A 393 -3.17 -31.24 -40.17
C HIS A 393 -4.32 -30.56 -39.41
N SER A 394 -5.50 -31.06 -39.74
CA SER A 394 -6.85 -30.84 -39.24
C SER A 394 -7.06 -31.18 -37.76
N ILE A 395 -7.94 -30.46 -37.07
CA ILE A 395 -8.92 -31.06 -36.12
C ILE A 395 -10.29 -30.36 -36.27
N ARG A 396 -11.32 -31.19 -36.45
CA ARG A 396 -12.74 -30.85 -36.64
C ARG A 396 -13.46 -30.50 -35.35
N ALA A 397 -14.54 -29.72 -35.49
CA ALA A 397 -15.50 -29.33 -34.46
C ALA A 397 -16.79 -30.19 -34.47
N PHE A 398 -17.64 -29.91 -33.46
CA PHE A 398 -19.10 -30.15 -33.29
C PHE A 398 -19.54 -31.34 -32.39
N PRO A 399 -20.76 -31.33 -31.79
CA PRO A 399 -21.50 -30.25 -31.09
C PRO A 399 -22.32 -30.73 -29.84
N THR A 400 -23.14 -29.82 -29.26
CA THR A 400 -24.37 -30.02 -28.41
C THR A 400 -24.18 -30.53 -26.97
N GLN A 401 -24.93 -30.15 -25.92
CA GLN A 401 -26.17 -29.37 -25.71
C GLN A 401 -26.27 -29.05 -24.18
N GLU A 402 -26.80 -27.88 -23.79
CA GLU A 402 -27.28 -27.59 -22.42
C GLU A 402 -28.71 -28.17 -22.20
N PRO A 403 -29.19 -28.24 -20.94
CA PRO A 403 -30.10 -27.16 -20.50
C PRO A 403 -29.93 -26.66 -19.05
N ASN A 404 -30.41 -25.43 -18.88
CA ASN A 404 -30.50 -24.55 -17.70
C ASN A 404 -31.17 -25.11 -16.43
N MET A 405 -30.70 -24.65 -15.25
CA MET A 405 -31.54 -23.86 -14.32
C MET A 405 -30.72 -23.06 -13.30
N ALA A 406 -31.18 -21.84 -13.03
CA ALA A 406 -30.53 -20.75 -12.32
C ALA A 406 -30.74 -20.75 -10.80
N LEU A 407 -29.82 -20.17 -10.03
CA LEU A 407 -30.06 -19.06 -9.06
C LEU A 407 -28.74 -18.63 -8.40
N GLY A 408 -28.56 -17.32 -8.26
CA GLY A 408 -27.24 -16.69 -8.15
C GLY A 408 -26.77 -16.29 -6.76
N SER A 409 -25.47 -15.96 -6.70
CA SER A 409 -24.89 -14.90 -5.87
C SER A 409 -23.48 -14.62 -6.43
N HIS A 410 -23.24 -13.38 -6.88
CA HIS A 410 -21.97 -12.99 -7.50
C HIS A 410 -20.92 -12.67 -6.41
N ALA A 411 -19.91 -13.53 -6.29
CA ALA A 411 -18.63 -13.24 -5.65
C ALA A 411 -17.59 -12.87 -6.74
N PRO A 412 -16.69 -11.89 -6.51
CA PRO A 412 -15.67 -11.55 -7.50
C PRO A 412 -14.63 -12.68 -7.61
N ARG A 413 -14.43 -13.20 -8.83
CA ARG A 413 -13.39 -14.18 -9.19
C ARG A 413 -12.01 -13.52 -9.12
N GLU A 414 -11.16 -13.96 -8.21
CA GLU A 414 -9.71 -13.70 -8.28
C GLU A 414 -9.10 -14.55 -9.40
N ILE A 415 -8.33 -13.89 -10.26
CA ILE A 415 -7.71 -14.48 -11.44
C ILE A 415 -6.50 -15.33 -11.00
N GLN A 416 -6.70 -16.64 -10.87
CA GLN A 416 -5.63 -17.64 -10.91
C GLN A 416 -5.37 -18.01 -12.38
N ASN A 417 -4.19 -17.64 -12.88
CA ASN A 417 -3.40 -18.28 -13.94
C ASN A 417 -2.63 -17.22 -14.74
N TRP A 418 -1.31 -17.13 -14.52
CA TRP A 418 -0.40 -16.47 -15.46
C TRP A 418 0.71 -17.44 -15.85
N PRO A 419 1.07 -17.56 -17.15
CA PRO A 419 2.05 -18.52 -17.60
C PRO A 419 3.48 -18.15 -17.16
N THR A 420 4.18 -19.17 -16.69
CA THR A 420 5.61 -19.19 -16.36
C THR A 420 6.46 -19.14 -17.63
N LYS A 421 7.14 -18.01 -17.88
CA LYS A 421 8.44 -17.94 -18.60
C LYS A 421 8.98 -16.51 -18.56
N ALA A 422 10.06 -16.31 -17.80
CA ALA A 422 10.88 -15.10 -17.90
C ALA A 422 11.90 -15.29 -19.04
N PRO A 423 12.04 -14.36 -20.00
CA PRO A 423 13.19 -14.37 -20.89
C PRO A 423 14.39 -13.78 -20.15
N SER A 424 15.45 -14.59 -20.06
CA SER A 424 16.78 -14.22 -19.61
C SER A 424 17.45 -13.26 -20.60
N GLY A 425 18.09 -12.21 -20.07
CA GLY A 425 19.10 -11.42 -20.79
C GLY A 425 18.63 -10.03 -21.22
N LEU A 426 19.04 -9.02 -20.46
CA LEU A 426 19.35 -7.67 -20.96
C LEU A 426 20.08 -6.91 -19.83
N ALA A 427 21.39 -6.78 -19.97
CA ALA A 427 22.18 -5.81 -19.24
C ALA A 427 21.80 -4.40 -19.71
N PHE A 428 21.68 -3.45 -18.80
CA PHE A 428 21.44 -2.04 -19.13
C PHE A 428 22.60 -1.19 -18.62
N GLU A 429 23.46 -0.77 -19.55
CA GLU A 429 24.32 0.40 -19.38
C GLU A 429 23.45 1.67 -19.42
N ILE A 430 23.72 2.60 -18.51
CA ILE A 430 23.14 3.93 -18.51
C ILE A 430 24.09 4.81 -19.32
N GLU A 431 23.75 5.06 -20.58
CA GLU A 431 24.43 6.08 -21.39
C GLU A 431 23.64 7.40 -21.36
N ASP A 432 24.41 8.47 -21.20
CA ASP A 432 23.98 9.81 -20.87
C ASP A 432 23.25 10.49 -22.05
N GLY A 433 22.19 11.23 -21.73
CA GLY A 433 21.66 12.29 -22.58
C GLY A 433 21.15 11.94 -23.98
N ARG A 434 19.94 11.38 -24.09
CA ARG A 434 19.00 11.68 -25.21
C ARG A 434 17.55 11.37 -24.82
N ARG A 435 16.66 12.32 -25.12
CA ARG A 435 15.21 12.26 -24.85
C ARG A 435 14.58 11.03 -25.50
N SER A 436 14.34 9.99 -24.72
CA SER A 436 13.32 8.98 -25.00
C SER A 436 11.97 9.52 -24.51
N LYS A 437 11.06 9.81 -25.46
CA LYS A 437 9.63 9.92 -25.18
C LYS A 437 9.10 8.48 -25.15
N THR A 438 8.36 8.15 -24.09
CA THR A 438 7.73 6.85 -23.75
C THR A 438 8.66 5.78 -23.16
N GLY A 439 8.83 5.83 -21.83
CA GLY A 439 9.22 4.69 -21.00
C GLY A 439 8.03 4.17 -20.17
N PRO A 440 8.05 2.91 -19.68
CA PRO A 440 6.90 2.21 -19.10
C PRO A 440 6.65 2.57 -17.62
N LEU A 441 6.55 3.87 -17.33
CA LEU A 441 6.17 4.42 -16.02
C LEU A 441 4.92 5.31 -16.15
N ALA A 442 4.00 4.94 -17.03
CA ALA A 442 2.61 5.37 -16.94
C ALA A 442 1.95 4.54 -15.83
N ILE A 443 2.29 4.84 -14.58
CA ILE A 443 1.68 4.18 -13.42
C ILE A 443 0.18 4.46 -13.49
N CYS A 444 -0.65 3.42 -13.39
CA CYS A 444 -2.09 3.48 -13.23
C CYS A 444 -2.46 4.20 -11.92
N LEU A 445 -2.20 5.50 -11.86
CA LEU A 445 -2.65 6.40 -10.82
C LEU A 445 -3.66 7.32 -11.51
N GLU A 446 -4.94 7.17 -11.15
CA GLU A 446 -5.92 8.15 -11.59
C GLU A 446 -5.51 9.54 -11.10
N PRO A 447 -5.78 10.60 -11.88
CA PRO A 447 -5.47 11.95 -11.46
C PRO A 447 -6.28 12.28 -10.20
N ILE A 448 -5.63 12.27 -9.04
CA ILE A 448 -6.19 12.77 -7.76
C ILE A 448 -6.72 14.20 -7.94
N SER A 449 -6.21 14.94 -8.93
CA SER A 449 -6.73 16.23 -9.36
C SER A 449 -8.23 16.26 -9.73
N ARG A 450 -8.88 15.10 -9.92
CA ARG A 450 -10.34 15.01 -10.15
C ARG A 450 -11.15 14.87 -8.86
N LEU A 451 -10.52 14.51 -7.74
CA LEU A 451 -11.19 14.45 -6.44
C LEU A 451 -11.35 15.89 -5.93
N ASP A 452 -12.58 16.29 -5.62
CA ASP A 452 -12.86 17.52 -4.88
C ASP A 452 -12.44 17.29 -3.42
N LEU A 453 -11.18 17.56 -3.13
CA LEU A 453 -10.62 17.42 -1.79
C LEU A 453 -10.91 18.65 -0.91
N ASP A 454 -11.67 19.64 -1.40
CA ASP A 454 -11.69 20.97 -0.78
C ASP A 454 -13.07 21.51 -0.37
N ARG A 455 -13.06 22.22 0.77
CA ARG A 455 -14.12 22.97 1.49
C ARG A 455 -14.80 22.29 2.69
N THR A 456 -14.50 22.83 3.87
CA THR A 456 -15.34 22.80 5.08
C THR A 456 -16.70 23.46 4.80
N PRO A 457 -17.81 23.00 5.40
CA PRO A 457 -19.08 23.72 5.32
C PRO A 457 -18.96 25.06 6.07
N GLY A 458 -19.29 26.17 5.40
CA GLY A 458 -19.58 27.45 6.05
C GLY A 458 -18.42 28.45 6.12
N SER A 459 -18.25 29.24 5.07
CA SER A 459 -17.83 30.64 5.21
C SER A 459 -18.30 31.46 3.99
N SER A 460 -19.62 31.58 3.84
CA SER A 460 -20.20 32.69 3.09
C SER A 460 -20.50 33.81 4.09
N ILE A 461 -19.56 34.74 4.25
CA ILE A 461 -19.87 36.05 4.84
C ILE A 461 -19.52 37.10 3.80
N SER A 462 -20.55 37.79 3.35
CA SER A 462 -20.48 38.91 2.42
C SER A 462 -20.22 40.21 3.18
N SER A 463 -19.38 41.08 2.59
CA SER A 463 -19.18 42.50 2.89
C SER A 463 -18.54 42.81 4.27
N ARG A 464 -17.71 43.84 4.47
CA ARG A 464 -17.64 45.17 3.87
C ARG A 464 -16.24 45.76 4.13
N ALA A 465 -15.86 46.75 3.33
CA ALA A 465 -14.55 47.40 3.33
C ALA A 465 -14.19 48.10 4.65
N GLY A 466 -12.91 48.04 5.01
CA GLY A 466 -12.24 48.92 5.96
C GLY A 466 -10.74 48.91 5.68
N ARG A 467 -10.21 50.00 5.13
CA ARG A 467 -8.76 50.23 4.97
C ARG A 467 -8.13 50.39 6.34
N ALA A 468 -7.10 49.60 6.63
CA ALA A 468 -6.07 49.95 7.59
C ALA A 468 -4.71 49.54 7.03
N GLU A 469 -3.84 50.52 6.90
CA GLU A 469 -2.46 50.44 6.41
C GLU A 469 -1.56 49.97 7.55
N LEU A 470 -0.81 48.88 7.39
CA LEU A 470 0.24 48.46 8.32
C LEU A 470 1.37 47.69 7.59
N ALA A 471 2.58 47.95 8.06
CA ALA A 471 3.86 47.84 7.37
C ALA A 471 4.33 46.44 6.98
N ARG A 472 5.19 46.39 5.96
CA ARG A 472 5.86 45.19 5.40
C ARG A 472 6.94 44.64 6.36
N PRO A 473 7.03 43.32 6.59
CA PRO A 473 8.26 42.67 7.04
C PRO A 473 9.05 42.09 5.84
N PRO A 474 10.35 41.80 6.01
CA PRO A 474 11.25 41.50 4.90
C PRO A 474 11.02 40.10 4.33
N LYS A 475 11.17 39.99 3.01
CA LYS A 475 11.09 38.73 2.27
C LYS A 475 12.40 37.96 2.44
N SER A 476 12.36 36.81 3.11
CA SER A 476 13.30 35.72 2.83
C SER A 476 12.51 34.49 2.39
N LYS A 477 12.55 34.17 1.09
CA LYS A 477 11.94 32.96 0.55
C LYS A 477 12.89 31.79 0.78
N ARG A 478 12.46 30.79 1.55
CA ARG A 478 13.15 29.49 1.68
C ARG A 478 12.18 28.40 1.27
N ALA A 479 12.60 27.52 0.37
CA ALA A 479 11.78 26.43 -0.12
C ALA A 479 11.70 25.30 0.93
N THR A 480 10.50 24.96 1.40
CA THR A 480 10.28 23.92 2.43
C THR A 480 9.25 22.90 1.95
N SER A 481 9.57 21.61 2.09
CA SER A 481 8.69 20.47 1.82
C SER A 481 8.36 19.76 3.13
N ILE A 482 7.07 19.56 3.42
CA ILE A 482 6.61 18.97 4.69
C ILE A 482 5.86 17.66 4.45
N LEU A 483 6.22 16.61 5.18
CA LEU A 483 5.50 15.33 5.25
C LEU A 483 4.66 15.30 6.53
N LEU A 484 3.34 15.09 6.41
CA LEU A 484 2.40 15.17 7.52
C LEU A 484 1.89 13.79 7.96
N SER A 485 1.95 13.53 9.27
CA SER A 485 1.21 12.52 10.02
C SER A 485 0.45 13.25 11.14
N ALA A 486 -0.87 13.14 11.16
CA ALA A 486 -1.74 13.88 12.10
C ALA A 486 -2.45 12.94 13.06
N ALA A 487 -2.60 13.43 14.29
CA ALA A 487 -3.43 12.83 15.33
C ALA A 487 -3.46 13.72 16.60
N PRO A 488 -4.54 14.44 16.96
CA PRO A 488 -4.65 15.15 18.25
C PRO A 488 -4.91 14.18 19.42
N TRP A 489 -4.72 14.63 20.67
CA TRP A 489 -4.88 13.81 21.89
C TRP A 489 -6.06 14.31 22.76
N SER A 490 -6.61 13.40 23.57
CA SER A 490 -7.60 13.66 24.62
C SER A 490 -7.12 13.10 25.95
N ASP A 491 -7.17 13.96 26.96
CA ASP A 491 -6.68 13.79 28.32
C ASP A 491 -7.50 12.79 29.14
N ARG A 492 -6.84 11.91 29.92
CA ARG A 492 -7.25 11.63 31.30
C ARG A 492 -6.23 10.80 32.11
N ARG A 493 -5.98 11.36 33.30
CA ARG A 493 -5.40 10.77 34.51
C ARG A 493 -6.28 9.63 35.04
N PHE A 494 -5.71 8.45 35.22
CA PHE A 494 -5.48 7.73 36.50
C PHE A 494 -5.12 6.28 36.20
#